data_AF-A0A6G1S230-F1
#
_entry.id   AF-A0A6G1S230-F1
#
_cell.length_a   1.000
_cell.length_b   1.000
_cell.length_c   1.000
_cell.angle_alpha   90.00
_cell.angle_beta   90.00
_cell.angle_gamma   90.00
#
_symmetry.space_group_name_H-M   'P 1'
#
loop_
_entity.id
_entity.type
_entity.pdbx_description
1 polymer ?
#
loop_
_entity_poly.entity_id
_entity_poly.type
_entity_poly.pdbx_seq_one_letter_code
_entity_poly.pdbx_strand_id
1 'polypeptide(L)'
;RTLCDQVRASSSQGSACSDPLLNDSKDEGCNAKPAPDSRLPVHTNRTSFHSQDLLVPWHLKGGTKKKGQHVDTVSLPAGSKELQEPSPVFHRYYHVFCEGELEAACRSLDCVRVQKSYYDQGNWCVVLEKL
;
A
#
# COMPACT_ATOMS: atom_id res chain seq x y z
N ARG A 1 -45.19 6.79 -33.83
CA ARG A 1 -45.18 8.21 -34.26
C ARG A 1 -44.16 8.92 -33.36
N THR A 2 -42.86 8.92 -33.70
CA THR A 2 -42.12 10.03 -34.40
C THR A 2 -42.26 11.37 -33.64
N LEU A 3 -41.26 12.17 -33.25
CA LEU A 3 -39.79 12.34 -33.45
C LEU A 3 -39.25 13.04 -32.15
N CYS A 4 -38.00 12.84 -31.69
CA CYS A 4 -36.77 13.64 -31.97
C CYS A 4 -37.00 15.18 -31.91
N ASP A 5 -36.16 16.06 -31.37
CA ASP A 5 -34.71 16.08 -31.16
C ASP A 5 -34.42 17.37 -30.35
N GLN A 6 -33.48 17.38 -29.39
CA GLN A 6 -32.72 18.61 -29.10
C GLN A 6 -31.37 18.30 -28.47
N VAL A 7 -30.39 18.16 -29.37
CA VAL A 7 -28.95 18.26 -29.10
C VAL A 7 -28.61 19.65 -28.56
N ARG A 8 -27.86 19.70 -27.46
CA ARG A 8 -26.99 20.85 -27.16
C ARG A 8 -25.59 20.34 -26.84
N ALA A 9 -24.70 20.52 -27.80
CA ALA A 9 -23.27 20.35 -27.65
C ALA A 9 -22.70 21.48 -26.81
N SER A 10 -21.85 21.17 -25.83
CA SER A 10 -20.88 22.11 -25.27
C SER A 10 -19.69 21.31 -24.71
N SER A 11 -18.72 21.13 -25.61
CA SER A 11 -17.29 21.32 -25.40
C SER A 11 -16.63 20.67 -24.17
N SER A 12 -16.03 19.53 -24.46
CA SER A 12 -14.72 19.05 -23.99
C SER A 12 -13.81 20.10 -23.33
N GLN A 13 -13.34 19.79 -22.13
CA GLN A 13 -11.93 19.98 -21.78
C GLN A 13 -11.43 18.73 -21.06
N GLY A 14 -10.68 17.90 -21.81
CA GLY A 14 -9.92 16.79 -21.26
C GLY A 14 -8.75 17.35 -20.47
N SER A 15 -8.64 16.95 -19.21
CA SER A 15 -7.42 17.16 -18.42
C SER A 15 -6.42 16.09 -18.83
N ALA A 16 -5.56 16.44 -19.78
CA ALA A 16 -4.47 15.57 -20.23
C ALA A 16 -3.37 15.52 -19.15
N CYS A 17 -3.08 14.30 -18.69
CA CYS A 17 -1.88 14.00 -17.91
C CYS A 17 -0.66 14.45 -18.70
N SER A 18 0.14 15.35 -18.12
CA SER A 18 1.37 15.82 -18.76
C SER A 18 2.51 14.88 -18.35
N ASP A 19 2.92 14.00 -19.25
CA ASP A 19 4.17 13.26 -19.17
C ASP A 19 5.37 14.23 -19.28
N PRO A 20 6.35 14.20 -18.37
CA PRO A 20 7.61 14.91 -18.59
C PRO A 20 8.47 14.12 -19.59
N LEU A 21 8.64 14.71 -20.77
CA LEU A 21 9.58 14.25 -21.79
C LEU A 21 11.02 14.25 -21.26
N LEU A 22 11.71 13.15 -21.50
CA LEU A 22 13.15 12.98 -21.32
C LEU A 22 13.89 14.01 -22.17
N ASN A 23 14.66 14.89 -21.53
CA ASN A 23 15.58 15.80 -22.20
C ASN A 23 17.02 15.43 -21.82
N ASP A 24 17.84 15.22 -22.84
CA ASP A 24 19.20 14.71 -22.75
C ASP A 24 20.23 15.83 -22.41
N SER A 25 21.04 15.52 -21.40
CA SER A 25 22.42 15.97 -21.11
C SER A 25 22.76 17.47 -20.97
N LYS A 26 23.16 17.84 -19.74
CA LYS A 26 24.43 18.52 -19.46
C LYS A 26 24.88 18.27 -18.01
N ASP A 27 26.03 17.61 -17.90
CA ASP A 27 26.79 17.35 -16.68
C ASP A 27 27.24 18.67 -16.04
N GLU A 28 26.63 19.03 -14.92
CA GLU A 28 27.10 20.07 -14.00
C GLU A 28 26.82 19.56 -12.57
N GLY A 29 27.91 19.22 -11.87
CA GLY A 29 28.01 18.77 -10.47
C GLY A 29 26.71 18.58 -9.68
N CYS A 30 26.30 17.32 -9.49
CA CYS A 30 25.18 16.95 -8.64
C CYS A 30 25.49 17.22 -7.16
N ASN A 31 25.28 18.45 -6.68
CA ASN A 31 24.85 18.64 -5.30
C ASN A 31 23.35 18.28 -5.24
N ALA A 32 23.05 17.01 -5.48
CA ALA A 32 21.72 16.47 -5.35
C ALA A 32 21.35 16.59 -3.87
N LYS A 33 20.47 17.54 -3.54
CA LYS A 33 19.79 17.51 -2.25
C LYS A 33 19.18 16.11 -2.11
N PRO A 34 19.33 15.43 -0.96
CA PRO A 34 18.75 14.11 -0.78
C PRO A 34 17.28 14.20 -1.12
N ALA A 35 16.88 13.44 -2.15
CA ALA A 35 15.48 13.28 -2.51
C ALA A 35 14.72 12.87 -1.24
N PRO A 36 13.45 13.29 -1.07
CA PRO A 36 12.65 12.78 0.03
C PRO A 36 12.77 11.26 0.03
N ASP A 37 13.19 10.71 1.16
CA ASP A 37 13.43 9.27 1.32
C ASP A 37 12.27 8.52 0.66
N SER A 38 12.54 7.80 -0.42
CA SER A 38 11.53 7.08 -1.22
C SER A 38 10.99 5.85 -0.48
N ARG A 39 11.01 5.90 0.85
CA ARG A 39 10.67 4.83 1.77
C ARG A 39 9.28 5.10 2.32
N LEU A 40 8.41 4.11 2.22
CA LEU A 40 7.07 4.17 2.79
C LEU A 40 7.15 4.32 4.33
N PRO A 41 6.35 5.22 4.93
CA PRO A 41 6.32 5.40 6.37
C PRO A 41 5.83 4.14 7.07
N VAL A 42 6.40 3.85 8.25
CA VAL A 42 5.97 2.72 9.09
C VAL A 42 4.95 3.21 10.11
N HIS A 43 3.75 2.65 10.09
CA HIS A 43 2.68 3.00 11.00
C HIS A 43 2.91 2.45 12.42
N THR A 44 2.54 3.27 13.40
CA THR A 44 2.57 2.90 14.82
C THR A 44 1.20 2.44 15.28
N ASN A 45 1.10 1.25 15.87
CA ASN A 45 -0.18 0.67 16.31
C ASN A 45 -0.97 1.61 17.24
N ARG A 46 -2.29 1.69 17.07
CA ARG A 46 -3.23 2.56 17.82
C ARG A 46 -3.03 4.07 17.61
N THR A 47 -2.41 4.47 16.50
CA THR A 47 -2.35 5.88 16.07
C THR A 47 -3.22 6.12 14.84
N SER A 48 -3.47 7.38 14.48
CA SER A 48 -4.07 7.72 13.19
C SER A 48 -3.13 7.40 12.02
N PHE A 49 -3.69 7.14 10.85
CA PHE A 49 -2.91 7.05 9.62
C PHE A 49 -2.62 8.47 9.11
N HIS A 50 -1.34 8.76 8.84
CA HIS A 50 -0.88 10.09 8.39
C HIS A 50 -0.45 10.09 6.90
N SER A 51 -0.63 8.95 6.22
CA SER A 51 -0.29 8.74 4.81
C SER A 51 -1.24 7.69 4.25
N GLN A 52 -1.57 7.77 2.96
CA GLN A 52 -2.42 6.75 2.31
C GLN A 52 -1.63 5.45 2.14
N ASP A 53 -0.38 5.52 1.70
CA ASP A 53 0.49 4.36 1.53
C ASP A 53 1.47 4.22 2.69
N LEU A 54 1.48 3.04 3.32
CA LEU A 54 2.31 2.80 4.51
C LEU A 54 2.60 1.32 4.76
N LEU A 55 3.56 1.10 5.65
CA LEU A 55 3.93 -0.22 6.14
C LEU A 55 3.43 -0.43 7.57
N VAL A 56 2.79 -1.58 7.83
CA VAL A 56 2.40 -2.01 9.18
C VAL A 56 3.32 -3.13 9.66
N PRO A 57 3.94 -3.03 10.84
CA PRO A 57 4.76 -4.11 11.40
C PRO A 57 3.98 -5.41 11.61
N TRP A 58 4.56 -6.53 11.21
CA TRP A 58 4.03 -7.89 11.34
C TRP A 58 5.09 -8.83 11.90
N HIS A 59 4.87 -9.31 13.12
CA HIS A 59 5.77 -10.25 13.77
C HIS A 59 5.37 -11.68 13.42
N LEU A 60 6.28 -12.45 12.84
CA LEU A 60 6.05 -13.88 12.64
C LEU A 60 6.21 -14.59 13.99
N LYS A 61 5.13 -15.17 14.51
CA LYS A 61 5.21 -15.97 15.74
C LYS A 61 5.96 -17.26 15.43
N GLY A 62 7.21 -17.36 15.89
CA GLY A 62 8.06 -18.52 15.66
C GLY A 62 7.40 -19.80 16.19
N GLY A 63 7.10 -20.75 15.32
CA GLY A 63 6.65 -22.08 15.72
C GLY A 63 7.84 -22.84 16.29
N THR A 64 7.85 -23.09 17.60
CA THR A 64 8.82 -23.99 18.23
C THR A 64 8.63 -25.41 17.71
N LYS A 65 9.39 -25.82 16.69
CA LYS A 65 9.68 -27.24 16.44
C LYS A 65 11.12 -27.54 16.84
N LYS A 66 11.33 -27.81 18.13
CA LYS A 66 12.48 -28.58 18.60
C LYS A 66 12.18 -30.07 18.41
N LYS A 67 12.72 -30.69 17.36
CA LYS A 67 12.97 -32.14 17.18
C LYS A 67 13.98 -32.24 16.03
N GLY A 68 15.18 -32.81 16.13
CA GLY A 68 15.95 -33.41 17.21
C GLY A 68 17.27 -33.94 16.59
N GLN A 69 18.31 -34.02 17.43
CA GLN A 69 19.43 -34.98 17.37
C GLN A 69 20.52 -34.86 16.26
N HIS A 70 21.75 -34.51 16.65
CA HIS A 70 22.94 -35.38 16.53
C HIS A 70 24.15 -34.80 17.32
N VAL A 71 24.40 -35.28 18.56
CA VAL A 71 25.55 -36.07 19.05
C VAL A 71 26.74 -35.27 19.60
N ASP A 72 26.93 -35.44 20.91
CA ASP A 72 28.11 -35.38 21.78
C ASP A 72 29.39 -34.69 21.29
N THR A 73 29.79 -33.62 22.00
CA THR A 73 31.17 -33.43 22.49
C THR A 73 31.17 -32.40 23.63
N VAL A 74 31.55 -32.89 24.82
CA VAL A 74 32.16 -32.25 26.00
C VAL A 74 31.73 -30.82 26.37
N SER A 75 31.11 -30.76 27.56
CA SER A 75 30.76 -29.59 28.34
C SER A 75 31.88 -28.56 28.53
N LEU A 76 31.58 -27.28 28.29
CA LEU A 76 32.33 -26.11 28.76
C LEU A 76 31.39 -25.14 29.50
N PRO A 77 31.90 -24.35 30.46
CA PRO A 77 31.11 -23.80 31.56
C PRO A 77 30.29 -22.56 31.19
N ALA A 78 29.23 -22.38 31.98
CA ALA A 78 28.23 -21.32 31.91
C ALA A 78 28.84 -19.91 31.87
N GLY A 79 28.57 -19.16 30.79
CA GLY A 79 29.01 -17.77 30.70
C GLY A 79 28.79 -17.08 29.36
N SER A 80 27.84 -17.51 28.54
CA SER A 80 27.52 -16.84 27.28
C SER A 80 26.13 -16.25 27.39
N LYS A 81 26.03 -14.93 27.61
CA LYS A 81 24.78 -14.19 27.41
C LYS A 81 24.43 -14.35 25.94
N GLU A 82 23.53 -15.28 25.67
CA GLU A 82 22.87 -15.44 24.38
C GLU A 82 22.21 -14.08 24.07
N LEU A 83 22.86 -13.28 23.23
CA LEU A 83 22.27 -12.08 22.65
C LEU A 83 21.08 -12.60 21.86
N GLN A 84 19.90 -12.57 22.46
CA GLN A 84 18.68 -12.96 21.79
C GLN A 84 18.43 -11.91 20.71
N GLU A 85 18.91 -12.19 19.50
CA GLU A 85 18.61 -11.39 18.32
C GLU A 85 17.08 -11.28 18.22
N PRO A 86 16.53 -10.06 18.16
CA PRO A 86 15.10 -9.87 18.08
C PRO A 86 14.57 -10.60 16.85
N SER A 87 13.46 -11.29 17.00
CA SER A 87 12.85 -11.98 15.87
C SER A 87 12.58 -10.99 14.73
N PRO A 88 12.81 -11.39 13.46
CA PRO A 88 12.65 -10.48 12.35
C PRO A 88 11.22 -9.95 12.27
N VAL A 89 11.10 -8.62 12.13
CA VAL A 89 9.83 -7.92 11.93
C VAL A 89 9.62 -7.74 10.43
N PHE A 90 8.56 -8.36 9.91
CA PHE A 90 8.12 -8.17 8.53
C PHE A 90 7.19 -6.95 8.46
N HIS A 91 6.96 -6.44 7.25
CA HIS A 91 6.08 -5.32 7.03
C HIS A 91 4.99 -5.71 6.03
N ARG A 92 3.75 -5.30 6.32
CA ARG A 92 2.61 -5.41 5.40
C ARG A 92 2.34 -4.07 4.77
N TYR A 93 2.14 -4.06 3.46
CA TYR A 93 1.69 -2.88 2.75
C TYR A 93 0.20 -2.64 3.00
N TYR A 94 -0.15 -1.42 3.35
CA TYR A 94 -1.53 -0.95 3.45
C TYR A 94 -1.69 0.31 2.61
N HIS A 95 -2.83 0.39 1.94
CA HIS A 95 -3.34 1.60 1.31
C HIS A 95 -4.61 2.03 2.05
N VAL A 96 -4.61 3.22 2.63
CA VAL A 96 -5.70 3.80 3.41
C VAL A 96 -6.53 4.67 2.48
N PHE A 97 -7.67 4.13 2.03
CA PHE A 97 -8.56 4.83 1.12
C PHE A 97 -9.11 6.12 1.72
N CYS A 98 -9.18 7.16 0.91
CA CYS A 98 -9.95 8.37 1.18
C CYS A 98 -11.41 8.24 0.69
N GLU A 99 -12.26 9.19 1.08
CA GLU A 99 -13.67 9.20 0.67
C GLU A 99 -13.80 9.15 -0.86
N GLY A 100 -14.65 8.23 -1.34
CA GLY A 100 -14.93 8.05 -2.77
C GLY A 100 -13.82 7.37 -3.58
N GLU A 101 -12.60 7.21 -3.05
CA GLU A 101 -11.47 6.62 -3.77
C GLU A 101 -11.72 5.15 -4.12
N LEU A 102 -12.12 4.34 -3.13
CA LEU A 102 -12.43 2.92 -3.34
C LEU A 102 -13.58 2.74 -4.34
N GLU A 103 -14.60 3.59 -4.24
CA GLU A 103 -15.77 3.58 -5.12
C GLU A 103 -15.40 3.92 -6.57
N ALA A 104 -14.54 4.93 -6.77
CA ALA A 104 -14.02 5.30 -8.08
C ALA A 104 -13.17 4.17 -8.69
N ALA A 105 -12.31 3.53 -7.89
CA ALA A 105 -11.52 2.37 -8.32
C ALA A 105 -12.41 1.19 -8.72
N CYS A 106 -13.54 0.96 -8.04
CA CYS A 106 -14.49 -0.06 -8.45
C CYS A 106 -15.25 0.32 -9.73
N ARG A 107 -15.54 1.61 -9.95
CA ARG A 107 -16.23 2.09 -11.16
C ARG A 107 -15.39 2.00 -12.43
N SER A 108 -14.07 1.96 -12.31
CA SER A 108 -13.20 1.78 -13.49
C SER A 108 -13.20 0.35 -14.03
N LEU A 109 -13.91 -0.59 -13.38
CA LEU A 109 -14.04 -1.97 -13.81
C LEU A 109 -15.27 -2.14 -14.68
N ASP A 110 -15.10 -2.60 -15.93
CA ASP A 110 -16.19 -2.71 -16.90
C ASP A 110 -17.16 -3.88 -16.62
N CYS A 111 -16.80 -4.82 -15.74
CA CYS A 111 -17.54 -6.06 -15.51
C CYS A 111 -18.39 -6.07 -14.23
N VAL A 112 -18.51 -4.94 -13.55
CA VAL A 112 -19.26 -4.80 -12.29
C VAL A 112 -20.10 -3.52 -12.28
N ARG A 113 -21.17 -3.55 -11.48
CA ARG A 113 -21.99 -2.39 -11.14
C ARG A 113 -21.86 -2.09 -9.66
N VAL A 114 -21.49 -0.86 -9.32
CA VAL A 114 -21.50 -0.37 -7.94
C VAL A 114 -22.95 -0.15 -7.49
N GLN A 115 -23.36 -0.88 -6.46
CA GLN A 115 -24.71 -0.78 -5.90
C GLN A 115 -24.76 0.19 -4.72
N LYS A 116 -23.78 0.13 -3.82
CA LYS A 116 -23.70 0.99 -2.63
C LYS A 116 -22.25 1.28 -2.28
N SER A 117 -22.01 2.46 -1.75
CA SER A 117 -20.76 2.91 -1.13
C SER A 117 -21.10 3.51 0.22
N TYR A 118 -20.38 3.13 1.26
CA TYR A 118 -20.64 3.59 2.63
C TYR A 118 -19.40 3.47 3.52
N TYR A 119 -19.44 4.15 4.65
CA TYR A 119 -18.40 4.10 5.69
C TYR A 119 -18.94 3.41 6.93
N ASP A 120 -18.25 2.38 7.41
CA ASP A 120 -18.65 1.65 8.62
C ASP A 120 -17.43 1.27 9.48
N GLN A 121 -17.52 1.58 10.78
CA GLN A 121 -16.51 1.28 11.81
C GLN A 121 -15.06 1.58 11.39
N GLY A 122 -14.81 2.70 10.72
CA GLY A 122 -13.45 3.07 10.31
C GLY A 122 -13.04 2.61 8.92
N ASN A 123 -13.93 1.93 8.17
CA ASN A 123 -13.62 1.33 6.88
C ASN A 123 -14.53 1.86 5.77
N TRP A 124 -13.94 2.05 4.59
CA TRP A 124 -14.70 2.27 3.35
C TRP A 124 -15.16 0.93 2.79
N CYS A 125 -16.45 0.84 2.45
CA CYS A 125 -17.09 -0.37 1.97
C CYS A 125 -17.83 -0.08 0.66
N VAL A 126 -17.75 -1.03 -0.28
CA VAL A 126 -18.48 -0.97 -1.55
C VAL A 126 -19.18 -2.31 -1.80
N VAL A 127 -20.46 -2.28 -2.15
CA VAL A 127 -21.23 -3.45 -2.60
C VAL A 127 -21.27 -3.44 -4.12
N LEU A 128 -20.77 -4.52 -4.73
CA LEU A 128 -20.69 -4.69 -6.17
C LEU A 128 -21.59 -5.83 -6.62
N GLU A 129 -22.16 -5.68 -7.81
CA GLU A 129 -22.84 -6.75 -8.53
C GLU A 129 -22.08 -7.03 -9.82
N LYS A 130 -21.84 -8.31 -10.12
CA LYS A 130 -21.26 -8.72 -11.40
C LYS A 130 -22.30 -8.53 -12.52
N LEU A 131 -21.87 -7.97 -13.65
CA LEU A 131 -22.71 -7.84 -14.85
C LEU A 131 -22.91 -9.18 -15.57
#